data_AF-A0A3B8Z0Q4-F1
#
_entry.id   AF-A0A3B8Z0Q4-F1
#
_cell.length_a   1.000
_cell.length_b   1.000
_cell.length_c   1.000
_cell.angle_alpha   90.00
_cell.angle_beta   90.00
_cell.angle_gamma   90.00
#
_symmetry.space_group_name_H-M   'P 1'
#
loop_
_entity.id
_entity.type
_entity.pdbx_description
1 polymer ?
#
loop_
_entity_poly.entity_id
_entity_poly.type
_entity_poly.pdbx_seq_one_letter_code
_entity_poly.pdbx_strand_id
1 'polypeptide(L)'
;MSEKHTLFAITHSLYSGRARSYLIKNQIPFQELSTGHESFKNDILPLAKLPTIPTLKTPDGTVIRDGAAIIEYFEQATGHPCQPSTARQKVVSSLFDLVGTDGLLRPAMHYRWNFP
;
A
#
# COMPACT_ATOMS: atom_id res chain seq x y z
N MET A 1 -21.71 9.72 -8.17
CA MET A 1 -20.25 10.00 -8.13
C MET A 1 -19.55 8.66 -8.19
N SER A 2 -18.52 8.51 -9.02
CA SER A 2 -17.80 7.23 -9.09
C SER A 2 -17.20 6.92 -7.70
N GLU A 3 -17.62 5.80 -7.14
CA GLU A 3 -17.22 5.24 -5.85
C GLU A 3 -15.72 4.93 -5.89
N LYS A 4 -14.87 5.89 -5.47
CA LYS A 4 -13.40 5.77 -5.49
C LYS A 4 -12.87 5.21 -4.17
N HIS A 5 -11.81 4.40 -4.22
CA HIS A 5 -11.08 4.01 -3.03
C HIS A 5 -10.43 5.25 -2.37
N THR A 6 -10.27 5.24 -1.05
CA THR A 6 -9.55 6.28 -0.31
C THR A 6 -8.31 5.68 0.34
N LEU A 7 -7.13 6.12 -0.09
CA LEU A 7 -5.85 5.73 0.50
C LEU A 7 -5.45 6.76 1.58
N PHE A 8 -5.40 6.33 2.83
CA PHE A 8 -4.85 7.11 3.93
C PHE A 8 -3.35 6.88 4.01
N ALA A 9 -2.59 7.92 3.71
CA ALA A 9 -1.14 7.86 3.55
C ALA A 9 -0.50 9.24 3.74
N ILE A 10 0.83 9.28 3.65
CA ILE A 10 1.58 10.53 3.55
C ILE A 10 2.44 10.42 2.28
N THR A 11 2.52 11.50 1.51
CA THR A 11 3.14 11.52 0.17
C THR A 11 4.59 11.02 0.20
N HIS A 12 5.34 11.41 1.23
CA HIS A 12 6.74 11.05 1.39
C HIS A 12 6.98 9.68 2.05
N SER A 13 5.94 8.93 2.42
CA SER A 13 6.07 7.62 3.06
C SER A 13 6.52 6.56 2.06
N LEU A 14 7.66 5.92 2.33
CA LEU A 14 8.17 4.81 1.52
C LEU A 14 7.23 3.58 1.61
N TYR A 15 6.67 3.32 2.79
CA TYR A 15 5.70 2.25 3.02
C TYR A 15 4.45 2.43 2.16
N SER A 16 3.93 3.66 2.10
CA SER A 16 2.77 3.99 1.27
C SER A 16 3.10 4.01 -0.22
N GLY A 17 4.36 4.26 -0.58
CA GLY A 17 4.85 4.23 -1.96
C GLY A 17 4.52 2.92 -2.68
N ARG A 18 4.71 1.77 -2.00
CA ARG A 18 4.39 0.44 -2.55
C ARG A 18 2.93 0.34 -3.02
N ALA A 19 1.98 0.59 -2.13
CA ALA A 19 0.55 0.53 -2.44
C ALA A 19 0.14 1.57 -3.48
N ARG A 20 0.63 2.82 -3.34
CA ARG A 20 0.33 3.91 -4.28
C ARG A 20 0.79 3.59 -5.70
N SER A 21 2.02 3.10 -5.85
CA SER A 21 2.55 2.70 -7.15
C SER A 21 1.74 1.58 -7.80
N TYR A 22 1.26 0.62 -7.02
CA TYR A 22 0.38 -0.44 -7.52
C TYR A 22 -0.95 0.11 -8.05
N LEU A 23 -1.64 0.95 -7.26
CA LEU A 23 -2.92 1.54 -7.64
C LEU A 23 -2.80 2.37 -8.94
N ILE A 24 -1.74 3.20 -9.04
CA ILE A 24 -1.46 4.01 -10.23
C ILE A 24 -1.21 3.12 -11.45
N LYS A 25 -0.33 2.12 -11.34
CA LYS A 25 0.05 1.25 -12.47
C LYS A 25 -1.11 0.42 -12.98
N ASN A 26 -2.02 0.00 -12.10
CA ASN A 26 -3.20 -0.78 -12.46
C ASN A 26 -4.44 0.10 -12.76
N GLN A 27 -4.26 1.43 -12.85
CA GLN A 27 -5.33 2.38 -13.14
C GLN A 27 -6.55 2.26 -12.20
N ILE A 28 -6.32 1.85 -10.95
CA ILE A 28 -7.38 1.73 -9.94
C ILE A 28 -7.71 3.14 -9.45
N PRO A 29 -8.95 3.63 -9.60
CA PRO A 29 -9.30 4.99 -9.17
C PRO A 29 -9.27 5.12 -7.66
N PHE A 30 -8.40 5.99 -7.16
CA PHE A 30 -8.33 6.32 -5.74
C PHE A 30 -8.13 7.82 -5.51
N GLN A 31 -8.49 8.28 -4.32
CA GLN A 31 -8.05 9.55 -3.77
C GLN A 31 -7.10 9.28 -2.60
N GLU A 32 -6.15 10.18 -2.37
CA GLU A 32 -5.24 10.08 -1.24
C GLU A 32 -5.54 11.16 -0.20
N LEU A 33 -5.72 10.76 1.06
CA LEU A 33 -5.93 11.65 2.19
C LEU A 33 -4.81 11.47 3.22
N SER A 34 -4.41 12.58 3.85
CA SER A 34 -3.46 12.54 4.97
C SER A 34 -4.07 11.85 6.19
N THR A 35 -3.24 11.22 7.02
CA THR A 35 -3.66 10.74 8.35
C THR A 35 -4.07 11.85 9.31
N GLY A 36 -3.74 13.11 9.00
CA GLY A 36 -4.26 14.28 9.71
C GLY A 36 -5.71 14.64 9.34
N HIS A 37 -6.29 14.01 8.32
CA HIS A 37 -7.69 14.23 7.95
C HIS A 37 -8.63 13.63 9.01
N GLU A 38 -9.70 14.34 9.36
CA GLU A 38 -10.60 13.95 10.46
C GLU A 38 -11.21 12.55 10.27
N SER A 39 -11.53 12.18 9.02
CA SER A 39 -12.06 10.85 8.70
C SER A 39 -11.08 9.72 9.01
N PHE A 40 -9.76 9.97 9.06
CA PHE A 40 -8.82 8.93 9.49
C PHE A 40 -9.09 8.54 10.94
N LYS A 41 -9.21 9.52 11.83
CA LYS A 41 -9.47 9.27 13.25
C LYS A 41 -10.87 8.73 13.50
N ASN A 42 -11.87 9.28 12.81
CA ASN A 42 -13.28 8.98 13.09
C ASN A 42 -13.75 7.70 12.41
N ASP A 43 -13.30 7.43 11.18
CA ASP A 43 -13.83 6.33 10.37
C ASP A 43 -12.84 5.17 10.26
N ILE A 44 -11.53 5.47 10.17
CA ILE A 44 -10.51 4.46 9.89
C ILE A 44 -9.97 3.82 11.15
N LEU A 45 -9.52 4.61 12.13
CA LEU A 45 -8.92 4.07 13.36
C LEU A 45 -9.80 3.05 14.11
N PRO A 46 -11.13 3.25 14.24
CA PRO A 46 -11.98 2.27 14.91
C PRO A 46 -11.99 0.90 14.20
N LEU A 47 -11.95 0.89 12.87
CA LEU A 47 -11.97 -0.32 12.03
C LEU A 47 -10.56 -0.94 11.90
N ALA A 48 -9.56 -0.09 11.72
CA ALA A 48 -8.17 -0.46 11.53
C ALA A 48 -7.51 -0.95 12.83
N LYS A 49 -8.00 -0.56 14.02
CA LYS A 49 -7.42 -0.89 15.35
C LYS A 49 -6.01 -0.32 15.63
N LEU A 50 -5.21 0.00 14.61
CA LEU A 50 -3.89 0.63 14.75
C LEU A 50 -3.75 1.80 13.77
N PRO A 51 -3.05 2.88 14.16
CA PRO A 51 -2.81 4.05 13.32
C PRO A 51 -1.64 3.84 12.35
N THR A 52 -1.67 2.77 11.56
CA THR A 52 -0.61 2.43 10.60
C THR A 52 -0.94 2.91 9.19
N ILE A 53 0.07 3.38 8.45
CA ILE A 53 -0.06 3.68 7.01
C ILE A 53 0.81 2.75 6.16
N PRO A 54 0.41 2.47 4.91
CA PRO A 54 -0.85 2.88 4.28
C PRO A 54 -2.07 2.12 4.84
N THR A 55 -3.24 2.76 4.77
CA THR A 55 -4.55 2.11 4.98
C THR A 55 -5.51 2.52 3.87
N LEU A 56 -6.16 1.56 3.23
CA LEU A 56 -7.16 1.80 2.18
C LEU A 56 -8.56 1.61 2.75
N LYS A 57 -9.47 2.54 2.44
CA LYS A 57 -10.92 2.36 2.56
C LYS A 57 -11.50 2.13 1.18
N THR A 58 -12.17 1.01 0.98
CA THR A 58 -12.91 0.73 -0.25
C THR A 58 -14.26 1.44 -0.24
N PRO A 59 -14.94 1.56 -1.39
CA PRO A 59 -16.22 2.27 -1.42
C PRO A 59 -17.34 1.58 -0.63
N ASP A 60 -17.31 0.24 -0.56
CA ASP A 60 -18.17 -0.58 0.30
C ASP A 60 -17.86 -0.46 1.81
N GLY A 61 -16.86 0.36 2.18
CA GLY A 61 -16.51 0.63 3.57
C GLY A 61 -15.51 -0.34 4.18
N THR A 62 -15.04 -1.34 3.44
CA THR A 62 -13.98 -2.25 3.88
C THR A 62 -12.68 -1.49 4.12
N VAL A 63 -12.02 -1.76 5.25
CA VAL A 63 -10.75 -1.13 5.62
C VAL A 63 -9.63 -2.16 5.57
N ILE A 64 -8.60 -1.87 4.77
CA ILE A 64 -7.46 -2.74 4.52
C ILE A 64 -6.19 -2.01 4.93
N ARG A 65 -5.43 -2.59 5.85
CA ARG A 65 -4.14 -2.03 6.30
C ARG A 65 -3.01 -2.77 5.64
N ASP A 66 -1.85 -2.12 5.60
CA ASP A 66 -0.61 -2.64 5.03
C ASP A 66 -0.58 -2.64 3.50
N GLY A 67 0.57 -2.29 2.94
CA GLY A 67 0.74 -2.15 1.50
C GLY A 67 0.66 -3.48 0.75
N ALA A 68 1.15 -4.58 1.33
CA ALA A 68 1.08 -5.89 0.72
C ALA A 68 -0.36 -6.42 0.70
N ALA A 69 -1.09 -6.26 1.80
CA ALA A 69 -2.50 -6.67 1.87
C ALA A 69 -3.41 -5.87 0.94
N ILE A 70 -3.14 -4.56 0.76
CA ILE A 70 -3.84 -3.74 -0.24
C ILE A 70 -3.63 -4.30 -1.65
N ILE A 71 -2.39 -4.65 -2.01
CA ILE A 71 -2.07 -5.22 -3.32
C ILE A 71 -2.78 -6.57 -3.50
N GLU A 72 -2.65 -7.46 -2.52
CA GLU A 72 -3.22 -8.80 -2.56
C GLU A 72 -4.75 -8.77 -2.71
N TYR A 73 -5.43 -7.81 -2.08
CA TYR A 73 -6.88 -7.63 -2.22
C TYR A 73 -7.31 -7.43 -3.68
N PHE A 74 -6.58 -6.63 -4.46
CA PHE A 74 -6.88 -6.40 -5.87
C PHE A 74 -6.39 -7.53 -6.77
N GLU A 75 -5.22 -8.12 -6.47
CA GLU A 75 -4.68 -9.24 -7.24
C GLU A 75 -5.58 -10.49 -7.13
N GLN A 76 -6.13 -10.78 -5.96
CA GLN A 76 -7.07 -11.91 -5.77
C GLN A 76 -8.32 -11.78 -6.64
N ALA A 77 -8.83 -10.56 -6.81
CA ALA A 77 -10.01 -10.30 -7.64
C ALA A 77 -9.73 -10.44 -9.15
N THR A 78 -8.46 -10.34 -9.56
CA THR A 78 -8.05 -10.25 -10.97
C THR A 78 -7.20 -11.43 -11.45
N GLY A 79 -6.93 -12.41 -10.58
CA GLY A 79 -6.14 -13.61 -10.92
C GLY A 79 -4.64 -13.35 -10.96
N HIS A 80 -4.16 -12.42 -10.13
CA HIS A 80 -2.74 -12.08 -9.94
C HIS A 80 -1.98 -11.68 -11.22
N PRO A 81 -2.48 -10.70 -12.01
CA PRO A 81 -1.85 -10.29 -13.26
C PRO A 81 -0.45 -9.69 -13.09
N CYS A 82 -0.11 -9.17 -11.90
CA CYS A 82 1.22 -8.64 -11.61
C CYS A 82 2.21 -9.73 -11.19
N GLN A 83 1.79 -10.99 -11.09
CA GLN A 83 2.66 -12.12 -10.76
C GLN A 83 3.04 -12.89 -12.04
N PRO A 84 4.33 -13.24 -12.22
CA PRO A 84 4.73 -14.07 -13.34
C PRO A 84 4.19 -15.51 -13.20
N SER A 85 3.89 -16.16 -14.32
CA SER A 85 3.29 -17.50 -14.33
C SER A 85 4.29 -18.63 -14.05
N THR A 86 5.54 -18.47 -14.48
CA THR A 86 6.56 -19.54 -14.40
C THR A 86 7.30 -19.57 -13.06
N ALA A 87 7.65 -20.77 -12.59
CA ALA A 87 8.28 -20.96 -11.28
C ALA A 87 9.60 -20.16 -11.11
N ARG A 88 10.45 -20.12 -12.15
CA ARG A 88 11.72 -19.38 -12.09
C ARG A 88 11.50 -17.88 -11.94
N GLN A 89 10.57 -17.33 -12.70
CA GLN A 89 10.24 -15.90 -12.63
C GLN A 89 9.56 -15.57 -11.30
N LYS A 90 8.74 -16.46 -10.73
CA LYS A 90 8.16 -16.29 -9.39
C LYS A 90 9.24 -16.13 -8.32
N VAL A 91 10.27 -16.99 -8.33
CA VAL A 91 11.40 -16.88 -7.39
C VAL A 91 12.10 -15.53 -7.53
N VAL A 92 12.39 -15.09 -8.76
CA VAL A 92 13.02 -13.78 -9.01
C VAL A 92 12.11 -12.63 -8.55
N SER A 93 10.81 -12.71 -8.81
CA SER A 93 9.84 -11.71 -8.37
C SER A 93 9.76 -11.62 -6.85
N SER A 94 9.75 -12.76 -6.14
CA SER A 94 9.77 -12.78 -4.67
C SER A 94 11.08 -12.24 -4.11
N LEU A 95 12.20 -12.49 -4.79
CA LEU A 95 13.49 -11.91 -4.40
C LEU A 95 13.47 -10.39 -4.51
N PHE A 96 12.92 -9.82 -5.60
CA PHE A 96 12.78 -8.38 -5.72
C PHE A 96 11.85 -7.79 -4.66
N ASP A 97 10.77 -8.48 -4.30
CA ASP A 97 9.89 -8.05 -3.22
C ASP A 97 10.67 -7.98 -1.90
N LEU A 98 11.34 -9.06 -1.49
CA LEU A 98 12.13 -9.13 -0.25
C LEU A 98 13.24 -8.09 -0.19
N VAL A 99 14.01 -7.95 -1.28
CA VAL A 99 15.10 -6.96 -1.35
C VAL A 99 14.55 -5.55 -1.24
N GLY A 100 13.44 -5.26 -1.91
CA GLY A 100 12.79 -3.95 -1.86
C GLY A 100 12.18 -3.62 -0.50
N THR A 101 11.46 -4.56 0.12
CA THR A 101 10.69 -4.32 1.35
C THR A 101 11.54 -4.35 2.59
N ASP A 102 12.49 -5.28 2.69
CA ASP A 102 13.26 -5.51 3.91
C ASP A 102 14.73 -5.14 3.74
N GLY A 103 15.31 -5.47 2.58
CA GLY A 103 16.72 -5.20 2.29
C GLY A 103 17.04 -3.71 2.17
N LEU A 104 16.30 -2.99 1.34
CA LEU A 104 16.53 -1.57 1.02
C LEU A 104 15.87 -0.61 2.00
N LEU A 105 14.86 -1.05 2.76
CA LEU A 105 14.13 -0.19 3.68
C LEU A 105 15.03 0.31 4.82
N ARG A 106 15.84 -0.56 5.42
CA ARG A 106 16.77 -0.18 6.50
C ARG A 106 17.79 0.88 6.07
N PRO A 107 18.55 0.72 4.98
CA PRO A 107 19.45 1.78 4.52
C PRO A 107 18.68 3.04 4.11
N ALA A 108 17.50 2.92 3.49
CA ALA A 108 16.68 4.10 3.16
C ALA A 108 16.27 4.89 4.41
N MET A 109 15.88 4.22 5.50
CA MET A 109 15.59 4.89 6.77
C MET A 109 16.83 5.52 7.38
N HIS A 110 17.98 4.83 7.34
CA HIS A 110 19.25 5.37 7.82
C HIS A 110 19.62 6.68 7.11
N TYR A 111 19.69 6.67 5.78
CA TYR A 111 20.06 7.86 5.02
C TYR A 111 19.05 8.99 5.12
N ARG A 112 17.79 8.67 5.41
CA ARG A 112 16.74 9.68 5.56
C ARG A 112 16.71 10.35 6.93
N TRP A 113 17.03 9.63 8.00
CA TRP A 113 16.76 10.08 9.37
C TRP A 113 17.99 10.17 10.28
N ASN A 114 19.14 9.61 9.89
CA ASN A 114 20.35 9.63 10.72
C ASN A 114 21.33 10.75 10.35
N PHE A 115 20.96 11.63 9.42
CA PHE A 115 21.77 12.77 9.01
C PHE A 115 20.96 14.07 9.24
N PRO A 116 21.61 15.14 9.74
CA PRO A 116 20.96 16.41 10.03
C PRO A 116 20.53 17.20 8.79
#